data_AF-A0A2V6J9Z3-F1
#
_entry.id   AF-A0A2V6J9Z3-F1
#
_cell.length_a   1.000
_cell.length_b   1.000
_cell.length_c   1.000
_cell.angle_alpha   90.00
_cell.angle_beta   90.00
_cell.angle_gamma   90.00
#
_symmetry.space_group_name_H-M   'P 1'
#
loop_
_entity.id
_entity.type
_entity.pdbx_description
1 polymer ?
#
loop_
_entity_poly.entity_id
_entity_poly.type
_entity_poly.pdbx_seq_one_letter_code
_entity_poly.pdbx_strand_id
1 'polypeptide(L)'
;MTSLSESRSELDAMIADIELTLVSIIQGVALTVLIETSREPVAKLDWIMWPYVLSGLIIILVFWSRVVLHILTVIRWPLEFGHNFLYIACALVEAFSFAQLGNPARWFAFVAAFLAVGWLLFAYDLRLIRMRVRDRTGDVSNRLYALVTRDQWLNLGLLLPAFFLVNVAFAIAIHLRPEFFLARDEHIWLIALQLIAFGGYLSYVVIFYTKLAPLIAPARAEWRAQSRANGTSA
;
A
#
# COMPACT_ATOMS: atom_id res chain seq x y z
N MET A 1 -26.70 -4.69 -29.65
CA MET A 1 -27.04 -4.51 -28.23
C MET A 1 -25.96 -5.21 -27.43
N THR A 2 -25.05 -4.45 -26.82
CA THR A 2 -24.06 -5.01 -25.87
C THR A 2 -24.82 -5.61 -24.70
N SER A 3 -24.46 -6.82 -24.30
CA SER A 3 -25.12 -7.45 -23.15
C SER A 3 -24.74 -6.68 -21.87
N LEU A 4 -25.65 -6.59 -20.88
CA LEU A 4 -25.37 -5.95 -19.59
C LEU A 4 -24.09 -6.48 -18.91
N SER A 5 -23.71 -7.73 -19.24
CA SER A 5 -22.48 -8.38 -18.77
C SER A 5 -21.20 -7.76 -19.35
N GLU A 6 -21.23 -7.35 -20.62
CA GLU A 6 -20.11 -6.69 -21.30
C GLU A 6 -19.94 -5.28 -20.75
N SER A 7 -21.03 -4.53 -20.60
CA SER A 7 -20.99 -3.19 -20.00
C SER A 7 -20.46 -3.20 -18.56
N ARG A 8 -20.79 -4.23 -17.75
CA ARG A 8 -20.20 -4.38 -16.41
C ARG A 8 -18.70 -4.72 -16.45
N SER A 9 -18.27 -5.57 -17.37
CA SER A 9 -16.84 -5.88 -17.52
C SER A 9 -16.04 -4.68 -18.02
N GLU A 10 -16.63 -3.82 -18.87
CA GLU A 10 -16.03 -2.57 -19.32
C GLU A 10 -15.90 -1.57 -18.16
N LEU A 11 -16.93 -1.45 -17.33
CA LEU A 11 -16.89 -0.62 -16.12
C LEU A 11 -15.84 -1.11 -15.11
N ASP A 12 -15.71 -2.42 -14.92
CA ASP A 12 -14.66 -3.01 -14.07
C ASP A 12 -13.26 -2.66 -14.58
N ALA A 13 -13.04 -2.74 -15.89
CA ALA A 13 -11.76 -2.37 -16.51
C ALA A 13 -11.49 -0.87 -16.37
N MET A 14 -12.49 -0.03 -16.69
CA MET A 14 -12.39 1.42 -16.57
C MET A 14 -12.06 1.87 -15.13
N ILE A 15 -12.70 1.27 -14.13
CA ILE A 15 -12.40 1.58 -12.72
C ILE A 15 -10.98 1.17 -12.36
N ALA A 16 -10.54 -0.02 -12.77
CA ALA A 16 -9.17 -0.47 -12.51
C ALA A 16 -8.14 0.49 -13.14
N ASP A 17 -8.41 0.99 -14.35
CA ASP A 17 -7.55 1.97 -15.02
C ASP A 17 -7.55 3.33 -14.31
N ILE A 18 -8.71 3.79 -13.83
CA ILE A 18 -8.82 5.03 -13.05
C ILE A 18 -8.01 4.91 -11.76
N GLU A 19 -8.17 3.82 -11.01
CA GLU A 19 -7.44 3.62 -9.76
C GLU A 19 -5.93 3.44 -9.98
N LEU A 20 -5.53 2.72 -11.04
CA LEU A 20 -4.13 2.58 -11.40
C LEU A 20 -3.51 3.92 -11.81
N THR A 21 -4.27 4.75 -12.53
CA THR A 21 -3.85 6.11 -12.90
C THR A 21 -3.71 6.98 -11.66
N LEU A 22 -4.71 6.97 -10.77
CA LEU A 22 -4.69 7.73 -9.53
C LEU A 22 -3.48 7.34 -8.66
N VAL A 23 -3.28 6.05 -8.40
CA VAL A 23 -2.15 5.59 -7.57
C VAL A 23 -0.81 5.95 -8.20
N SER A 24 -0.68 5.87 -9.51
CA SER A 24 0.57 6.21 -10.20
C SER A 24 0.87 7.71 -10.11
N ILE A 25 -0.15 8.57 -10.22
CA ILE A 25 0.01 10.03 -10.07
C ILE A 25 0.43 10.37 -8.64
N ILE A 26 -0.29 9.89 -7.63
CA ILE A 26 0.00 10.26 -6.24
C ILE A 26 1.37 9.73 -5.77
N GLN A 27 1.78 8.54 -6.23
CA GLN A 27 3.10 7.99 -5.94
C GLN A 27 4.20 8.71 -6.72
N GLY A 28 3.92 9.18 -7.93
CA GLY A 28 4.80 10.09 -8.65
C GLY A 28 5.06 11.39 -7.87
N VAL A 29 4.01 11.98 -7.29
CA VAL A 29 4.14 13.17 -6.42
C VAL A 29 4.99 12.87 -5.19
N ALA A 30 4.74 11.74 -4.50
CA ALA A 30 5.54 11.34 -3.34
C ALA A 30 7.03 11.15 -3.70
N LEU A 31 7.30 10.53 -4.85
CA LEU A 31 8.65 10.37 -5.39
C LEU A 31 9.31 11.72 -5.70
N THR A 32 8.58 12.67 -6.29
CA THR A 32 9.09 14.03 -6.52
C THR A 32 9.52 14.70 -5.21
N VAL A 33 8.69 14.62 -4.17
CA VAL A 33 9.03 15.20 -2.86
C VAL A 33 10.29 14.52 -2.28
N LEU A 34 10.40 13.20 -2.40
CA LEU A 34 11.60 12.47 -1.97
C LEU A 34 12.85 12.92 -2.74
N ILE A 35 12.75 13.12 -4.06
CA ILE A 35 13.86 13.60 -4.89
C ILE A 35 14.28 15.02 -4.48
N GLU A 36 13.32 15.93 -4.29
CA GLU A 36 13.59 17.32 -3.93
C GLU A 36 14.28 17.42 -2.57
N THR A 37 13.80 16.67 -1.59
CA THR A 37 14.30 16.68 -0.21
C THR A 37 15.62 15.92 -0.05
N SER A 38 15.89 14.92 -0.90
CA SER A 38 17.15 14.16 -0.88
C SER A 38 18.27 14.77 -1.72
N ARG A 39 17.96 15.70 -2.63
CA ARG A 39 18.95 16.28 -3.56
C ARG A 39 20.19 16.84 -2.87
N GLU A 40 20.00 17.66 -1.84
CA GLU A 40 21.10 18.29 -1.12
C GLU A 40 21.93 17.28 -0.31
N PRO A 41 21.34 16.39 0.51
CA PRO A 41 22.07 15.31 1.18
C PRO A 41 22.86 14.41 0.22
N VAL A 42 22.28 14.06 -0.92
CA VAL A 42 22.94 13.22 -1.93
C VAL A 42 24.09 13.96 -2.60
N ALA A 43 23.91 15.23 -2.97
CA ALA A 43 24.95 16.04 -3.60
C ALA A 43 26.14 16.29 -2.65
N LYS A 44 25.89 16.40 -1.34
CA LYS A 44 26.91 16.58 -0.31
C LYS A 44 27.55 15.28 0.17
N LEU A 45 27.12 14.12 -0.34
CA LEU A 45 27.53 12.80 0.15
C LEU A 45 27.34 12.65 1.66
N ASP A 46 26.23 13.15 2.19
CA ASP A 46 25.87 13.00 3.59
C ASP A 46 25.35 11.58 3.85
N TRP A 47 26.28 10.66 4.09
CA TRP A 47 26.02 9.22 4.26
C TRP A 47 25.03 8.91 5.39
N ILE A 48 24.86 9.80 6.37
CA ILE A 48 23.92 9.62 7.49
C ILE A 48 22.47 9.66 6.98
N MET A 49 22.20 10.43 5.93
CA MET A 49 20.86 10.62 5.38
C MET A 49 20.46 9.57 4.32
N TRP A 50 21.41 8.84 3.76
CA TRP A 50 21.15 7.84 2.72
C TRP A 50 20.17 6.74 3.17
N PRO A 51 20.26 6.19 4.40
CA PRO A 51 19.27 5.23 4.90
C PRO A 51 17.84 5.77 4.89
N TYR A 52 17.64 7.06 5.16
CA TYR A 52 16.32 7.69 5.11
C TYR A 52 15.79 7.80 3.68
N VAL A 53 16.65 8.20 2.73
CA VAL A 53 16.29 8.26 1.31
C VAL A 53 15.90 6.88 0.79
N LEU A 54 16.70 5.86 1.10
CA LEU A 54 16.40 4.48 0.74
C LEU A 54 15.12 3.97 1.41
N SER A 55 14.91 4.30 2.69
CA SER A 55 13.68 3.91 3.39
C SER A 55 12.45 4.57 2.76
N GLY A 56 12.53 5.84 2.38
CA GLY A 56 11.46 6.54 1.68
C GLY A 56 11.12 5.87 0.35
N LEU A 57 12.15 5.52 -0.44
CA LEU A 57 11.96 4.80 -1.70
C LEU A 57 11.29 3.44 -1.50
N ILE A 58 11.72 2.68 -0.48
CA ILE A 58 11.09 1.38 -0.18
C ILE A 58 9.63 1.55 0.25
N ILE A 59 9.31 2.59 1.04
CA ILE A 59 7.92 2.87 1.46
C ILE A 59 7.04 3.14 0.23
N ILE A 60 7.49 3.96 -0.72
CA ILE A 60 6.79 4.21 -2.00
C ILE A 60 6.54 2.89 -2.73
N LEU A 61 7.59 2.06 -2.91
CA LEU A 61 7.48 0.79 -3.63
C LEU A 61 6.53 -0.19 -2.94
N VAL A 62 6.57 -0.25 -1.61
CA VAL A 62 5.65 -1.07 -0.81
C VAL A 62 4.22 -0.60 -1.01
N PHE A 63 3.94 0.70 -0.84
CA PHE A 63 2.59 1.21 -0.94
C PHE A 63 2.03 1.02 -2.35
N TRP A 64 2.79 1.42 -3.38
CA TRP A 64 2.41 1.23 -4.78
C TRP A 64 2.12 -0.24 -5.10
N SER A 65 3.01 -1.17 -4.74
CA SER A 65 2.83 -2.59 -5.06
C SER A 65 1.62 -3.21 -4.35
N ARG A 66 1.33 -2.80 -3.10
CA ARG A 66 0.14 -3.23 -2.36
C ARG A 66 -1.15 -2.74 -3.03
N VAL A 67 -1.18 -1.48 -3.46
CA VAL A 67 -2.34 -0.91 -4.15
C VAL A 67 -2.55 -1.57 -5.51
N VAL A 68 -1.49 -1.80 -6.30
CA VAL A 68 -1.60 -2.53 -7.58
C VAL A 68 -2.18 -3.93 -7.37
N LEU A 69 -1.69 -4.66 -6.38
CA LEU A 69 -2.22 -5.97 -6.01
C LEU A 69 -3.71 -5.92 -5.65
N HIS A 70 -4.10 -4.91 -4.86
CA HIS A 70 -5.49 -4.68 -4.49
C HIS A 70 -6.37 -4.41 -5.73
N ILE A 71 -5.93 -3.53 -6.63
CA ILE A 71 -6.64 -3.21 -7.88
C ILE A 71 -6.83 -4.45 -8.76
N LEU A 72 -5.79 -5.27 -8.90
CA LEU A 72 -5.86 -6.46 -9.76
C LEU A 72 -6.79 -7.54 -9.22
N THR A 73 -6.94 -7.64 -7.90
CA THR A 73 -7.62 -8.76 -7.23
C THR A 73 -9.02 -8.43 -6.72
N VAL A 74 -9.25 -7.22 -6.21
CA VAL A 74 -10.47 -6.87 -5.48
C VAL A 74 -11.32 -5.85 -6.23
N ILE A 75 -10.71 -4.86 -6.90
CA ILE A 75 -11.42 -3.70 -7.47
C ILE A 75 -12.30 -4.07 -8.65
N ARG A 76 -13.51 -3.51 -8.63
CA ARG A 76 -14.66 -3.73 -9.52
C ARG A 76 -15.68 -2.61 -9.28
N TRP A 77 -16.59 -2.43 -10.24
CA TRP A 77 -17.77 -1.60 -10.11
C TRP A 77 -18.61 -1.97 -8.87
N PRO A 78 -19.13 -0.97 -8.11
CA PRO A 78 -19.02 0.48 -8.29
C PRO A 78 -17.73 1.08 -7.69
N LEU A 79 -17.35 2.27 -8.19
CA LEU A 79 -16.23 3.06 -7.67
C LEU A 79 -16.55 3.54 -6.24
N GLU A 80 -15.67 3.26 -5.28
CA GLU A 80 -15.83 3.73 -3.90
C GLU A 80 -14.93 4.94 -3.62
N PHE A 81 -15.53 6.13 -3.59
CA PHE A 81 -14.81 7.38 -3.35
C PHE A 81 -14.06 7.41 -2.00
N GLY A 82 -14.60 6.77 -0.96
CA GLY A 82 -13.95 6.72 0.36
C GLY A 82 -12.56 6.09 0.30
N HIS A 83 -12.42 5.01 -0.46
CA HIS A 83 -11.15 4.32 -0.68
C HIS A 83 -10.14 5.21 -1.43
N ASN A 84 -10.59 5.85 -2.50
CA ASN A 84 -9.76 6.75 -3.29
C ASN A 84 -9.30 7.98 -2.50
N PHE A 85 -10.16 8.53 -1.63
CA PHE A 85 -9.77 9.62 -0.73
C PHE A 85 -8.74 9.17 0.30
N LEU A 86 -8.79 7.92 0.77
CA LEU A 86 -7.74 7.38 1.63
C LEU A 86 -6.39 7.23 0.91
N TYR A 87 -6.37 6.89 -0.39
CA TYR A 87 -5.13 6.93 -1.18
C TYR A 87 -4.51 8.33 -1.20
N ILE A 88 -5.32 9.36 -1.42
CA ILE A 88 -4.87 10.76 -1.42
C ILE A 88 -4.35 11.16 -0.02
N ALA A 89 -5.06 10.77 1.04
CA ALA A 89 -4.62 11.03 2.41
C ALA A 89 -3.28 10.33 2.74
N CYS A 90 -3.10 9.08 2.31
CA CYS A 90 -1.83 8.36 2.42
C CYS A 90 -0.71 9.12 1.71
N ALA A 91 -0.91 9.55 0.47
CA ALA A 91 0.09 10.28 -0.29
C ALA A 91 0.46 11.63 0.35
N LEU A 92 -0.50 12.34 0.95
CA LEU A 92 -0.23 13.57 1.69
C LEU A 92 0.68 13.32 2.89
N VAL A 93 0.38 12.31 3.70
CA VAL A 93 1.19 11.99 4.90
C VAL A 93 2.56 11.42 4.51
N GLU A 94 2.62 10.66 3.42
CA GLU A 94 3.86 10.17 2.84
C GLU A 94 4.76 11.34 2.38
N ALA A 95 4.21 12.32 1.64
CA ALA A 95 4.92 13.53 1.25
C ALA A 95 5.44 14.32 2.47
N PHE A 96 4.63 14.45 3.53
CA PHE A 96 5.09 15.08 4.77
C PHE A 96 6.21 14.30 5.47
N SER A 97 6.17 12.97 5.41
CA SER A 97 7.25 12.14 5.93
C SER A 97 8.57 12.47 5.22
N PHE A 98 8.54 12.53 3.89
CA PHE A 98 9.73 12.81 3.07
C PHE A 98 10.23 14.25 3.23
N ALA A 99 9.32 15.21 3.39
CA ALA A 99 9.66 16.58 3.75
C ALA A 99 10.42 16.72 5.09
N GLN A 100 10.37 15.70 5.96
CA GLN A 100 11.06 15.68 7.26
C GLN A 100 12.32 14.80 7.26
N LEU A 101 12.93 14.53 6.11
CA LEU A 101 14.24 13.84 5.99
C LEU A 101 15.31 14.41 6.94
N GLY A 102 15.29 15.73 7.14
CA GLY A 102 16.20 16.45 8.06
C GLY A 102 15.92 16.27 9.56
N ASN A 103 14.82 15.63 9.94
CA ASN A 103 14.38 15.53 11.34
C ASN A 103 13.92 14.11 11.67
N PRO A 104 14.82 13.27 12.23
CA PRO A 104 14.54 11.87 12.57
C PRO A 104 13.26 11.66 13.39
N ALA A 105 13.02 12.48 14.42
CA ALA A 105 11.85 12.32 15.28
C ALA A 105 10.54 12.53 14.51
N ARG A 106 10.50 13.58 13.67
CA ARG A 106 9.32 13.87 12.84
C ARG A 106 9.16 12.86 11.72
N TRP A 107 10.25 12.38 11.13
CA TRP A 107 10.22 11.29 10.14
C TRP A 107 9.46 10.08 10.70
N PHE A 108 9.88 9.54 11.85
CA PHE A 108 9.20 8.36 12.44
C PHE A 108 7.76 8.66 12.85
N ALA A 109 7.47 9.88 13.32
CA ALA A 109 6.10 10.28 13.66
C ALA A 109 5.18 10.34 12.43
N PHE A 110 5.63 10.93 11.32
CA PHE A 110 4.85 10.99 10.09
C PHE A 110 4.75 9.62 9.40
N VAL A 111 5.78 8.77 9.46
CA VAL A 111 5.67 7.39 8.99
C VAL A 111 4.67 6.60 9.85
N ALA A 112 4.64 6.81 11.17
CA ALA A 112 3.59 6.23 12.01
C ALA A 112 2.19 6.74 11.62
N ALA A 113 2.03 8.04 11.35
CA ALA A 113 0.77 8.58 10.85
C ALA A 113 0.37 7.97 9.50
N PHE A 114 1.33 7.79 8.58
CA PHE A 114 1.11 7.12 7.29
C PHE A 114 0.64 5.68 7.49
N LEU A 115 1.28 4.93 8.39
CA LEU A 115 0.88 3.57 8.74
C LEU A 115 -0.52 3.52 9.38
N ALA A 116 -0.90 4.52 10.18
CA ALA A 116 -2.24 4.60 10.74
C ALA A 116 -3.31 4.82 9.66
N VAL A 117 -3.06 5.71 8.70
CA VAL A 117 -3.98 5.90 7.55
C VAL A 117 -4.02 4.64 6.68
N GLY A 118 -2.87 4.01 6.42
CA GLY A 118 -2.79 2.73 5.72
C GLY A 118 -3.54 1.62 6.47
N TRP A 119 -3.51 1.62 7.80
CA TRP A 119 -4.27 0.67 8.61
C TRP A 119 -5.78 0.84 8.43
N LEU A 120 -6.27 2.09 8.40
CA LEU A 120 -7.68 2.38 8.09
C LEU A 120 -8.05 1.91 6.67
N LEU A 121 -7.14 2.08 5.71
CA LEU A 121 -7.34 1.61 4.34
C LEU A 121 -7.52 0.09 4.28
N PHE A 122 -6.69 -0.68 4.98
CA PHE A 122 -6.86 -2.13 5.08
C PHE A 122 -8.17 -2.54 5.78
N ALA A 123 -8.60 -1.79 6.80
CA ALA A 123 -9.89 -2.04 7.43
C ALA A 123 -11.05 -1.81 6.45
N TYR A 124 -10.93 -0.77 5.60
CA TYR A 124 -11.87 -0.45 4.54
C TYR A 124 -11.89 -1.52 3.44
N ASP A 125 -10.71 -1.98 3.00
CA ASP A 125 -10.56 -3.08 2.04
C ASP A 125 -11.28 -4.36 2.48
N LEU A 126 -11.13 -4.73 3.76
CA LEU A 126 -11.78 -5.93 4.29
C LEU A 126 -13.31 -5.80 4.29
N ARG A 127 -13.84 -4.58 4.47
CA ARG A 127 -15.28 -4.31 4.31
C ARG A 127 -15.69 -4.54 2.86
N LEU A 128 -14.91 -4.05 1.90
CA LEU A 128 -15.15 -4.20 0.47
C LEU A 128 -15.13 -5.68 0.03
N ILE A 129 -14.11 -6.42 0.46
CA ILE A 129 -13.98 -7.86 0.17
C ILE A 129 -15.18 -8.63 0.72
N ARG A 130 -15.58 -8.37 1.98
CA ARG A 130 -16.71 -9.07 2.62
C ARG A 130 -18.05 -8.83 1.92
N MET A 131 -18.28 -7.62 1.40
CA MET A 131 -19.48 -7.35 0.59
C MET A 131 -19.47 -8.15 -0.71
N ARG A 132 -18.29 -8.34 -1.31
CA ARG A 132 -18.12 -8.97 -2.63
C ARG A 132 -18.06 -10.50 -2.59
N VAL A 133 -17.70 -11.10 -1.45
CA VAL A 133 -17.71 -12.56 -1.25
C VAL A 133 -19.14 -13.13 -1.26
N ARG A 134 -20.16 -12.33 -0.92
CA ARG A 134 -21.56 -12.76 -0.92
C ARG A 134 -22.14 -13.06 -2.31
N ASP A 135 -21.51 -12.57 -3.38
CA ASP A 135 -22.08 -12.63 -4.72
C ASP A 135 -21.62 -13.82 -5.57
N ARG A 136 -20.71 -14.73 -5.12
CA ARG A 136 -20.04 -15.69 -6.04
C ARG A 136 -19.71 -17.09 -5.51
N THR A 137 -19.73 -18.05 -6.43
CA THR A 137 -19.69 -19.51 -6.23
C THR A 137 -18.55 -20.25 -6.98
N GLY A 138 -17.56 -19.54 -7.53
CA GLY A 138 -16.49 -20.14 -8.36
C GLY A 138 -15.26 -20.64 -7.57
N ASP A 139 -14.78 -21.86 -7.83
CA ASP A 139 -13.73 -22.53 -7.06
C ASP A 139 -12.36 -21.83 -7.11
N VAL A 140 -11.98 -21.28 -8.27
CA VAL A 140 -10.68 -20.60 -8.44
C VAL A 140 -10.71 -19.20 -7.85
N SER A 141 -11.81 -18.48 -8.09
CA SER A 141 -12.11 -17.22 -7.43
C SER A 141 -12.08 -17.37 -5.90
N ASN A 142 -12.68 -18.42 -5.34
CA ASN A 142 -12.69 -18.67 -3.91
C ASN A 142 -11.29 -18.89 -3.32
N ARG A 143 -10.41 -19.62 -4.02
CA ARG A 143 -9.02 -19.80 -3.62
C ARG A 143 -8.24 -18.47 -3.65
N LEU A 144 -8.43 -17.67 -4.69
CA LEU A 144 -7.82 -16.34 -4.80
C LEU A 144 -8.26 -15.45 -3.63
N TYR A 145 -9.56 -15.39 -3.35
CA TYR A 145 -10.09 -14.59 -2.25
C TYR A 145 -9.64 -15.07 -0.87
N ALA A 146 -9.55 -16.38 -0.64
CA ALA A 146 -9.06 -16.92 0.62
C ALA A 146 -7.62 -16.46 0.90
N LEU A 147 -6.77 -16.47 -0.14
CA LEU A 147 -5.39 -15.99 -0.04
C LEU A 147 -5.32 -14.48 0.23
N VAL A 148 -6.08 -13.68 -0.52
CA VAL A 148 -6.14 -12.22 -0.34
C VAL A 148 -6.70 -11.85 1.04
N THR A 149 -7.75 -12.55 1.50
CA THR A 149 -8.37 -12.31 2.82
C THR A 149 -7.41 -12.66 3.95
N ARG A 150 -6.68 -13.79 3.84
CA ARG A 150 -5.67 -14.16 4.84
C ARG A 150 -4.55 -13.14 4.92
N ASP A 151 -4.08 -12.65 3.77
CA ASP A 151 -3.07 -11.60 3.72
C ASP A 151 -3.59 -10.28 4.32
N GLN A 152 -4.81 -9.87 3.99
CA GLN A 152 -5.46 -8.69 4.59
C GLN A 152 -5.54 -8.79 6.11
N TRP A 153 -5.93 -9.95 6.65
CA TRP A 153 -5.98 -10.17 8.10
C TRP A 153 -4.61 -10.14 8.77
N LEU A 154 -3.59 -10.71 8.13
CA LEU A 154 -2.22 -10.67 8.65
C LEU A 154 -1.72 -9.22 8.72
N ASN A 155 -2.01 -8.42 7.69
CA ASN A 155 -1.65 -7.03 7.65
C ASN A 155 -2.41 -6.19 8.68
N LEU A 156 -3.72 -6.38 8.78
CA LEU A 156 -4.60 -5.66 9.69
C LEU A 156 -4.32 -6.00 11.16
N GLY A 157 -4.07 -7.28 11.46
CA GLY A 157 -3.96 -7.78 12.83
C GLY A 157 -2.53 -7.80 13.39
N LEU A 158 -1.51 -7.90 12.52
CA LEU A 158 -0.13 -8.06 12.97
C LEU A 158 0.84 -7.06 12.34
N LEU A 159 0.96 -7.03 11.00
CA LEU A 159 2.05 -6.29 10.36
C LEU A 159 1.90 -4.78 10.56
N LEU A 160 0.80 -4.16 10.12
CA LEU A 160 0.61 -2.72 10.24
C LEU A 160 0.61 -2.23 11.69
N PRO A 161 -0.06 -2.90 12.66
CA PRO A 161 0.04 -2.54 14.07
C PRO A 161 1.48 -2.61 14.59
N ALA A 162 2.24 -3.66 14.24
CA ALA A 162 3.63 -3.80 14.67
C ALA A 162 4.51 -2.68 14.09
N PHE A 163 4.40 -2.41 12.78
CA PHE A 163 5.10 -1.30 12.15
C PHE A 163 4.74 0.04 12.79
N PHE A 164 3.44 0.29 13.04
CA PHE A 164 2.97 1.51 13.68
C PHE A 164 3.58 1.69 15.08
N LEU A 165 3.47 0.68 15.93
CA LEU A 165 3.98 0.73 17.31
C LEU A 165 5.49 0.92 17.36
N VAL A 166 6.24 0.26 16.46
CA VAL A 166 7.69 0.43 16.35
C VAL A 166 8.07 1.85 15.95
N ASN A 167 7.41 2.44 14.95
CA ASN A 167 7.68 3.82 14.53
C ASN A 167 7.30 4.84 15.62
N VAL A 168 6.19 4.62 16.33
CA VAL A 168 5.83 5.45 17.49
C VAL A 168 6.88 5.32 18.60
N ALA A 169 7.33 4.10 18.91
CA ALA A 169 8.36 3.86 19.91
C ALA A 169 9.68 4.57 19.54
N PHE A 170 10.07 4.56 18.27
CA PHE A 170 11.25 5.27 17.79
C PHE A 170 11.09 6.79 17.90
N ALA A 171 9.94 7.34 17.51
CA ALA A 171 9.66 8.76 17.67
C ALA A 171 9.72 9.20 19.14
N ILE A 172 9.12 8.42 20.05
CA ILE A 172 9.16 8.69 21.50
C ILE A 172 10.59 8.54 22.04
N ALA A 173 11.33 7.51 21.65
CA ALA A 173 12.71 7.29 22.09
C ALA A 173 13.63 8.47 21.73
N ILE A 174 13.53 8.98 20.50
CA ILE A 174 14.30 10.15 20.06
C ILE A 174 13.86 11.41 20.82
N HIS A 175 12.55 11.58 21.06
CA HIS A 175 12.03 12.73 21.78
C HIS A 175 12.46 12.76 23.26
N LEU A 176 12.47 11.61 23.93
CA LEU A 176 12.85 11.50 25.35
C LEU A 176 14.37 11.58 25.57
N ARG A 177 15.18 11.17 24.59
CA ARG A 177 16.64 11.08 24.71
C ARG A 177 17.36 11.71 23.50
N PRO A 178 17.15 13.01 23.21
CA PRO A 178 17.71 13.66 22.03
C PRO A 178 19.24 13.68 22.05
N GLU A 179 19.86 13.84 23.21
CA GLU A 179 21.33 13.81 23.35
C GLU A 179 21.94 12.46 22.95
N PHE A 180 21.22 11.36 23.13
CA PHE A 180 21.71 10.04 22.76
C PHE A 180 21.50 9.77 21.27
N PHE A 181 20.30 10.06 20.75
CA PHE A 181 19.94 9.71 19.37
C PHE A 181 20.39 10.72 18.31
N LEU A 182 20.48 12.00 18.66
CA LEU A 182 20.84 13.07 17.72
C LEU A 182 22.30 13.49 17.86
N ALA A 183 22.87 13.58 19.07
CA ALA A 183 24.26 14.05 19.24
C ALA A 183 25.31 12.93 19.05
N ARG A 184 24.90 11.66 18.97
CA ARG A 184 25.79 10.51 18.69
C ARG A 184 25.40 9.75 17.41
N ASP A 185 24.47 10.28 16.62
CA ASP A 185 23.96 9.65 15.40
C ASP A 185 23.39 8.23 15.58
N GLU A 186 22.99 7.86 16.80
CA GLU A 186 22.43 6.52 17.11
C GLU A 186 21.07 6.28 16.45
N HIS A 187 20.43 7.33 15.92
CA HIS A 187 19.24 7.21 15.08
C HIS A 187 19.49 6.38 13.81
N ILE A 188 20.75 6.21 13.37
CA ILE A 188 21.14 5.35 12.25
C ILE A 188 20.69 3.90 12.48
N TRP A 189 20.76 3.40 13.72
CA TRP A 189 20.28 2.03 14.02
C TRP A 189 18.77 1.90 13.89
N LEU A 190 18.02 2.95 14.25
CA LEU A 190 16.56 2.96 14.16
C LEU A 190 16.13 2.95 12.69
N ILE A 191 16.76 3.77 11.85
CA ILE A 191 16.47 3.80 10.40
C ILE A 191 16.96 2.54 9.70
N ALA A 192 18.09 1.95 10.11
CA ALA A 192 18.56 0.67 9.57
C ALA A 192 17.56 -0.46 9.86
N LEU A 193 17.03 -0.51 11.09
CA LEU A 193 15.99 -1.48 11.46
C LEU A 193 14.69 -1.24 10.68
N GLN A 194 14.28 0.02 10.50
CA GLN A 194 13.15 0.38 9.66
C GLN A 194 13.35 -0.07 8.20
N LEU A 195 14.54 0.16 7.64
CA LEU A 195 14.92 -0.22 6.28
C LEU A 195 14.84 -1.74 6.08
N ILE A 196 15.38 -2.52 7.01
CA ILE A 196 15.31 -3.99 6.98
C ILE A 196 13.84 -4.45 7.07
N ALA A 197 13.06 -3.84 7.95
CA ALA A 197 11.66 -4.23 8.15
C ALA A 197 10.81 -3.94 6.91
N PHE A 198 10.91 -2.73 6.32
CA PHE A 198 10.20 -2.40 5.08
C PHE A 198 10.74 -3.16 3.87
N GLY A 199 12.05 -3.40 3.77
CA GLY A 199 12.64 -4.22 2.71
C GLY A 199 12.20 -5.69 2.78
N GLY A 200 12.11 -6.24 3.99
CA GLY A 200 11.52 -7.56 4.24
C GLY A 200 10.04 -7.61 3.87
N TYR A 201 9.29 -6.55 4.17
CA TYR A 201 7.89 -6.45 3.78
C TYR A 201 7.71 -6.32 2.27
N LEU A 202 8.53 -5.53 1.58
CA LEU A 202 8.55 -5.47 0.11
C LEU A 202 8.81 -6.85 -0.51
N SER A 203 9.80 -7.56 0.02
CA SER A 203 10.12 -8.93 -0.42
C SER A 203 8.92 -9.88 -0.21
N TYR A 204 8.25 -9.77 0.93
CA TYR A 204 7.01 -10.50 1.21
C TYR A 204 5.93 -10.20 0.17
N VAL A 205 5.72 -8.92 -0.18
CA VAL A 205 4.72 -8.50 -1.18
C VAL A 205 5.03 -9.08 -2.56
N VAL A 206 6.30 -9.05 -2.98
CA VAL A 206 6.74 -9.62 -4.25
C VAL A 206 6.52 -11.13 -4.28
N ILE A 207 6.90 -11.86 -3.21
CA ILE A 207 6.68 -13.30 -3.10
C ILE A 207 5.18 -13.63 -3.06
N PHE A 208 4.36 -12.78 -2.45
CA PHE A 208 2.92 -12.94 -2.44
C PHE A 208 2.33 -12.73 -3.85
N TYR A 209 2.80 -11.73 -4.59
CA TYR A 209 2.40 -11.50 -5.98
C TYR A 209 2.68 -12.72 -6.88
N THR A 210 3.86 -13.35 -6.77
CA THR A 210 4.19 -14.53 -7.59
C THR A 210 3.27 -15.72 -7.32
N LYS A 211 2.75 -15.84 -6.09
CA LYS A 211 1.73 -16.84 -5.73
C LYS A 211 0.35 -16.50 -6.28
N LEU A 212 0.01 -15.22 -6.39
CA LEU A 212 -1.27 -14.75 -6.89
C LEU A 212 -1.35 -14.70 -8.42
N ALA A 213 -0.28 -14.33 -9.10
CA ALA A 213 -0.20 -14.17 -10.55
C ALA A 213 -0.87 -15.32 -11.36
N PRO A 214 -0.62 -16.62 -11.08
CA PRO A 214 -1.25 -17.70 -11.82
C PRO A 214 -2.77 -17.82 -11.59
N LEU A 215 -3.30 -17.24 -10.50
CA LEU A 215 -4.72 -17.30 -10.14
C LEU A 215 -5.53 -16.11 -10.68
N ILE A 216 -4.88 -14.98 -11.00
CA ILE A 216 -5.57 -13.75 -11.41
C ILE A 216 -6.28 -13.93 -12.76
N ALA A 217 -5.59 -14.45 -13.79
CA ALA A 217 -6.18 -14.60 -15.12
C ALA A 217 -7.33 -15.63 -15.15
N PRO A 218 -7.20 -16.82 -14.53
CA PRO A 218 -8.31 -17.77 -14.43
C PRO A 218 -9.51 -17.23 -13.63
N ALA A 219 -9.27 -16.54 -12.52
CA ALA A 219 -10.35 -15.94 -11.74
C ALA A 219 -11.10 -14.86 -12.54
N ARG A 220 -10.39 -14.02 -13.31
CA ARG A 220 -11.02 -13.04 -14.21
C ARG A 220 -11.82 -13.70 -15.33
N ALA A 221 -11.34 -14.82 -15.88
CA ALA A 221 -12.08 -15.58 -16.90
C ALA A 221 -13.37 -16.17 -16.32
N GLU A 222 -13.31 -16.74 -15.11
CA GLU A 222 -14.46 -17.26 -14.37
C GLU A 222 -15.51 -16.17 -14.10
N TRP A 223 -15.06 -14.97 -13.73
CA TRP A 223 -15.95 -13.83 -13.52
C TRP A 223 -16.66 -13.37 -14.80
N ARG A 224 -15.96 -13.38 -15.94
CA ARG A 224 -16.55 -13.04 -17.24
C ARG A 224 -17.56 -14.10 -17.70
N ALA A 225 -17.25 -15.37 -17.48
CA ALA A 225 -18.14 -16.49 -17.80
C ALA A 225 -19.45 -16.43 -16.99
N GLN A 226 -19.37 -16.20 -15.68
CA GLN A 226 -20.55 -16.05 -14.82
C GLN A 226 -21.40 -14.84 -15.18
N SER A 227 -20.76 -13.70 -15.50
CA SER A 227 -21.49 -12.49 -15.91
C SER A 227 -22.30 -12.71 -17.19
N ARG A 228 -21.74 -13.48 -18.14
CA ARG A 228 -22.46 -13.89 -19.37
C ARG A 228 -23.62 -14.84 -19.06
N ALA A 229 -23.39 -15.84 -18.21
CA ALA A 229 -24.43 -16.82 -17.83
C ALA A 229 -25.64 -16.18 -17.14
N ASN A 230 -25.40 -15.21 -16.24
CA ASN A 230 -26.48 -14.48 -15.56
C ASN A 230 -27.21 -13.49 -16.50
N GLY A 231 -26.52 -12.96 -17.52
CA GLY A 231 -27.10 -12.07 -18.53
C GLY A 231 -27.99 -12.77 -19.56
N THR A 232 -27.90 -14.10 -19.69
CA THR A 232 -28.76 -14.92 -20.56
C THR A 232 -30.04 -15.42 -19.90
N SER A 233 -30.27 -15.10 -18.62
CA SER A 233 -31.42 -15.56 -17.83
C SER A 233 -32.53 -14.51 -17.64
N ALA A 234 -32.52 -13.42 -18.42
CA ALA A 234 -33.52 -12.35 -18.38
C ALA A 234 -34.19 -12.18 -19.75
#